data_AF-A0A6P1EP18-F1
#
_entry.id   AF-A0A6P1EP18-F1
#
_cell.length_a   1.000
_cell.length_b   1.000
_cell.length_c   1.000
_cell.angle_alpha   90.00
_cell.angle_beta   90.00
_cell.angle_gamma   90.00
#
_symmetry.space_group_name_H-M   'P 1'
#
loop_
_entity.id
_entity.type
_entity.pdbx_description
1 polymer ?
#
loop_
_entity_poly.entity_id
_entity_poly.type
_entity_poly.pdbx_seq_one_letter_code
_entity_poly.pdbx_strand_id
1 'polypeptide(L)'
;MASEGDVKVSGKELAALIGCRPSYIVELNKKGRLVPVSEGKGYLRDASLALYSQTKDPSYTAVAVRHAQARGAGLAGGGQGEGGDDAEGDEDGDQGGAAPATPDSKRKAKALADKAEIDAKAAARDYEVSMGKLLDAGQVEHVLAEAATAIRVELERMADTLAPQLAATVDEARCRELVWNEVSHALEEMSRGFRAASVVVAE
;
A
#
# COMPACT_ATOMS: atom_id res chain seq x y z
N MET A 1 -30.62 -29.31 13.62
CA MET A 1 -31.60 -30.40 13.48
C MET A 1 -32.07 -30.41 12.04
N ALA A 2 -31.58 -31.33 11.22
CA ALA A 2 -32.13 -31.56 9.89
C ALA A 2 -33.50 -32.23 10.07
N SER A 3 -34.57 -31.65 9.53
CA SER A 3 -35.87 -32.32 9.54
C SER A 3 -35.79 -33.54 8.61
N GLU A 4 -36.42 -34.63 9.02
CA GLU A 4 -36.33 -35.97 8.41
C GLU A 4 -36.97 -36.07 6.99
N GLY A 5 -37.26 -34.93 6.36
CA GLY A 5 -37.81 -34.81 5.00
C GLY A 5 -37.17 -33.72 4.13
N ASP A 6 -36.01 -33.17 4.49
CA ASP A 6 -35.37 -32.12 3.69
C ASP A 6 -34.81 -32.66 2.36
N VAL A 7 -35.25 -32.05 1.25
CA VAL A 7 -34.93 -32.51 -0.09
C VAL A 7 -33.52 -32.09 -0.47
N LYS A 8 -32.71 -33.06 -0.90
CA LYS A 8 -31.39 -32.81 -1.47
C LYS A 8 -31.49 -32.08 -2.82
N VAL A 9 -30.80 -30.94 -2.93
CA VAL A 9 -30.72 -30.14 -4.16
C VAL A 9 -29.28 -29.91 -4.59
N SER A 10 -29.06 -29.72 -5.89
CA SER A 10 -27.77 -29.31 -6.44
C SER A 10 -27.50 -27.82 -6.13
N GLY A 11 -26.24 -27.41 -6.18
CA GLY A 11 -25.87 -26.00 -6.01
C GLY A 11 -26.50 -25.08 -7.06
N LYS A 12 -26.74 -25.57 -8.29
CA LYS A 12 -27.38 -24.79 -9.35
C LYS A 12 -28.85 -24.53 -9.03
N GLU A 13 -29.58 -25.55 -8.56
CA GLU A 13 -30.98 -25.43 -8.17
C GLU A 13 -31.14 -24.54 -6.94
N LEU A 14 -30.26 -24.69 -5.94
CA LEU A 14 -30.26 -23.84 -4.76
C LEU A 14 -29.98 -22.37 -5.11
N ALA A 15 -29.08 -22.10 -6.06
CA ALA A 15 -28.82 -20.75 -6.55
C ALA A 15 -30.06 -20.11 -7.19
N ALA A 16 -30.83 -20.89 -7.96
CA ALA A 16 -32.07 -20.43 -8.55
C ALA A 16 -33.12 -20.09 -7.48
N LEU A 17 -33.25 -20.94 -6.44
CA LEU A 17 -34.17 -20.70 -5.32
C LEU A 17 -33.81 -19.45 -4.49
N ILE A 18 -32.50 -19.17 -4.32
CA ILE A 18 -32.01 -17.98 -3.61
C ILE A 18 -32.05 -16.72 -4.52
N GLY A 19 -32.09 -16.90 -5.84
CA GLY A 19 -32.02 -15.80 -6.80
C GLY A 19 -30.59 -15.25 -7.01
N CYS A 20 -29.57 -16.09 -6.87
CA CYS A 20 -28.16 -15.73 -7.05
C CYS A 20 -27.46 -16.52 -8.16
N ARG A 21 -26.24 -16.12 -8.52
CA ARG A 21 -25.41 -16.88 -9.49
C ARG A 21 -24.89 -18.17 -8.85
N PRO A 22 -24.77 -19.29 -9.60
CA PRO A 22 -24.26 -20.56 -9.05
C PRO A 22 -22.88 -20.47 -8.38
N SER A 23 -22.00 -19.57 -8.85
CA SER A 23 -20.68 -19.35 -8.23
C SER A 23 -20.77 -18.82 -6.80
N TYR A 24 -21.84 -18.09 -6.46
CA TYR A 24 -22.03 -17.51 -5.13
C TYR A 24 -22.37 -18.56 -4.07
N ILE A 25 -22.94 -19.70 -4.46
CA ILE A 25 -23.22 -20.83 -3.55
C ILE A 25 -21.93 -21.37 -2.93
N VAL A 26 -20.83 -21.40 -3.67
CA VAL A 26 -19.51 -21.83 -3.15
C VAL A 26 -19.04 -20.88 -2.05
N GLU A 27 -19.24 -19.58 -2.23
CA GLU A 27 -18.88 -18.56 -1.24
C GLU A 27 -19.78 -18.64 0.00
N LEU A 28 -21.09 -18.81 -0.18
CA LEU A 28 -22.04 -18.97 0.91
C LEU A 28 -21.76 -20.22 1.74
N ASN A 29 -21.36 -21.32 1.11
CA ASN A 29 -20.95 -22.53 1.80
C ASN A 29 -19.66 -22.32 2.61
N LYS A 30 -18.64 -21.66 2.04
CA LYS A 30 -17.40 -21.31 2.77
C LYS A 30 -17.67 -20.43 3.99
N LYS A 31 -18.67 -19.54 3.91
CA LYS A 31 -19.09 -18.66 5.00
C LYS A 31 -20.02 -19.36 6.01
N GLY A 32 -20.27 -20.66 5.86
CA GLY A 32 -21.11 -21.44 6.78
C GLY A 32 -22.59 -21.02 6.74
N ARG A 33 -23.07 -20.45 5.63
CA ARG A 33 -24.44 -19.93 5.51
C ARG A 33 -25.41 -20.89 4.83
N LEU A 34 -24.94 -22.09 4.47
CA LEU A 34 -25.72 -23.16 3.83
C LEU A 34 -25.45 -24.47 4.56
N VAL A 35 -26.36 -25.44 4.39
CA VAL A 35 -26.26 -26.75 5.02
C VAL A 35 -25.96 -27.80 3.94
N PRO A 36 -24.70 -28.25 3.80
CA PRO A 36 -24.37 -29.34 2.88
C PRO A 36 -24.97 -30.66 3.38
N VAL A 37 -25.26 -31.58 2.45
CA VAL A 37 -25.68 -32.94 2.84
C VAL A 37 -24.51 -33.68 3.50
N SER A 38 -24.78 -34.45 4.54
CA SER A 38 -23.77 -35.24 5.26
C SER A 38 -23.09 -36.29 4.37
N GLU A 39 -23.81 -36.83 3.38
CA GLU A 39 -23.31 -37.82 2.43
C GLU A 39 -23.47 -37.37 0.97
N GLY A 40 -22.32 -37.24 0.30
CA GLY A 40 -22.21 -36.90 -1.11
C GLY A 40 -22.30 -35.40 -1.43
N LYS A 41 -22.41 -35.08 -2.73
CA LYS A 41 -22.47 -33.68 -3.21
C LYS A 41 -23.91 -33.16 -3.18
N GLY A 42 -24.13 -31.97 -2.62
CA GLY A 42 -25.43 -31.29 -2.61
C GLY A 42 -25.69 -30.52 -1.33
N TYR A 43 -26.85 -29.88 -1.25
CA TYR A 43 -27.30 -29.11 -0.10
C TYR A 43 -28.70 -29.55 0.33
N LEU A 44 -28.98 -29.46 1.62
CA LEU A 44 -30.33 -29.62 2.17
C LEU A 44 -31.12 -28.34 1.86
N ARG A 45 -32.18 -28.44 1.06
CA ARG A 45 -32.89 -27.29 0.49
C ARG A 45 -33.44 -26.37 1.57
N ASP A 46 -34.25 -26.90 2.47
CA ASP A 46 -35.04 -26.10 3.40
C ASP A 46 -34.15 -25.58 4.53
N ALA A 47 -33.24 -26.42 5.03
CA ALA A 47 -32.24 -26.03 6.02
C ALA A 47 -31.29 -24.94 5.49
N SER A 48 -30.88 -25.02 4.22
CA SER A 48 -30.02 -23.99 3.60
C SER A 48 -30.75 -22.67 3.37
N LEU A 49 -32.01 -22.71 2.93
CA LEU A 49 -32.83 -21.51 2.77
C LEU A 49 -33.10 -20.82 4.11
N ALA A 50 -33.41 -21.60 5.15
CA ALA A 50 -33.60 -21.09 6.51
C ALA A 50 -32.31 -20.42 7.04
N LEU A 51 -31.17 -21.10 6.95
CA LEU A 51 -29.89 -20.56 7.41
C LEU A 51 -29.46 -19.32 6.62
N TYR A 52 -29.69 -19.31 5.31
CA TYR A 52 -29.44 -18.13 4.49
C TYR A 52 -30.32 -16.95 4.92
N SER A 53 -31.61 -17.18 5.17
CA SER A 53 -32.52 -16.11 5.60
C SER A 53 -32.13 -15.49 6.94
N GLN A 54 -31.67 -16.30 7.89
CA GLN A 54 -31.24 -15.86 9.22
C GLN A 54 -29.90 -15.09 9.20
N THR A 55 -29.02 -15.44 8.26
CA THR A 55 -27.66 -14.86 8.17
C THR A 55 -27.54 -13.78 7.11
N LYS A 56 -28.61 -13.52 6.34
CA LYS A 56 -28.63 -12.47 5.34
C LYS A 56 -28.61 -11.11 6.03
N ASP A 57 -27.62 -10.31 5.67
CA ASP A 57 -27.45 -8.96 6.21
C ASP A 57 -28.41 -7.99 5.47
N PRO A 58 -29.36 -7.36 6.19
CA PRO A 58 -30.33 -6.44 5.59
C PRO A 58 -29.70 -5.19 4.94
N SER A 59 -28.49 -4.79 5.37
CA SER A 59 -27.82 -3.58 4.87
C SER A 59 -27.42 -3.66 3.40
N TYR A 60 -27.25 -4.87 2.85
CA TYR A 60 -26.90 -5.09 1.44
C TYR A 60 -28.11 -5.19 0.50
N THR A 61 -29.34 -5.00 1.01
CA THR A 61 -30.57 -5.12 0.21
C THR A 61 -30.63 -4.08 -0.92
N ALA A 62 -30.25 -2.83 -0.65
CA ALA A 62 -30.23 -1.77 -1.66
C ALA A 62 -29.23 -2.05 -2.79
N VAL A 63 -28.07 -2.63 -2.46
CA VAL A 63 -27.04 -3.03 -3.43
C VAL A 63 -27.53 -4.19 -4.29
N ALA A 64 -28.17 -5.19 -3.68
CA ALA A 64 -28.77 -6.32 -4.41
C ALA A 64 -29.85 -5.86 -5.40
N VAL A 65 -30.71 -4.92 -5.01
CA VAL A 65 -31.74 -4.32 -5.88
C VAL A 65 -31.11 -3.58 -7.05
N ARG A 66 -30.10 -2.73 -6.82
CA ARG A 66 -29.39 -2.01 -7.90
C ARG A 66 -28.76 -2.97 -8.91
N HIS A 67 -28.14 -4.04 -8.43
CA HIS A 67 -27.55 -5.04 -9.32
C HIS A 67 -28.60 -5.89 -10.06
N ALA A 68 -29.76 -6.14 -9.47
CA ALA A 68 -30.87 -6.82 -10.15
C ALA A 68 -31.46 -5.94 -11.26
N GLN A 69 -31.68 -4.64 -10.99
CA GLN A 69 -32.14 -3.66 -11.96
C GLN A 69 -31.18 -3.52 -13.14
N ALA A 70 -29.87 -3.42 -12.89
CA ALA A 70 -28.86 -3.36 -13.95
C ALA A 70 -28.86 -4.61 -14.86
N ARG A 71 -29.14 -5.79 -14.30
CA ARG A 71 -29.27 -7.02 -15.09
C ARG A 71 -30.58 -7.10 -15.88
N GLY A 72 -31.68 -6.61 -15.31
CA GLY A 72 -32.97 -6.51 -16.02
C GLY A 72 -32.91 -5.53 -17.19
N ALA A 73 -32.23 -4.39 -17.02
CA ALA A 73 -32.03 -3.40 -18.08
C ALA A 73 -31.22 -3.97 -19.27
N GLY A 74 -30.21 -4.83 -19.00
CA GLY A 74 -29.43 -5.48 -20.06
C GLY A 74 -30.20 -6.56 -20.84
N LEU A 75 -31.31 -7.08 -20.31
CA LEU A 75 -32.19 -8.05 -20.99
C LEU A 75 -33.34 -7.38 -21.77
N ALA A 76 -33.71 -6.15 -21.39
CA ALA A 76 -34.75 -5.38 -22.08
C ALA A 76 -34.27 -4.71 -23.39
N GLY A 77 -32.96 -4.71 -23.66
CA GLY A 77 -32.37 -4.11 -24.87
C GLY A 77 -32.20 -5.06 -26.07
N GLY A 78 -32.74 -6.28 -26.02
CA GLY A 78 -32.59 -7.27 -27.08
C GLY A 78 -33.88 -7.54 -27.85
N GLY A 79 -34.18 -6.74 -28.88
CA GLY A 79 -35.26 -7.01 -29.83
C GLY A 79 -35.29 -6.01 -30.98
N GLN A 80 -34.97 -6.51 -32.19
CA GLN A 80 -35.25 -6.01 -33.56
C GLN A 80 -35.30 -4.49 -33.78
N GLY A 81 -34.58 -3.88 -34.71
CA GLY A 81 -34.22 -4.34 -36.06
C GLY A 81 -34.66 -3.25 -37.05
N GLU A 82 -33.73 -2.93 -37.96
CA GLU A 82 -33.94 -2.29 -39.28
C GLU A 82 -34.16 -0.78 -39.39
N GLY A 83 -33.21 -0.13 -40.08
CA GLY A 83 -33.53 0.62 -41.29
C GLY A 83 -33.28 2.13 -41.23
N GLY A 84 -32.16 2.58 -41.81
CA GLY A 84 -31.96 3.99 -42.16
C GLY A 84 -30.51 4.34 -42.45
N ASP A 85 -30.11 4.13 -43.70
CA ASP A 85 -28.84 4.51 -44.32
C ASP A 85 -28.52 6.02 -44.24
N ASP A 86 -27.22 6.27 -44.15
CA ASP A 86 -26.41 7.31 -44.78
C ASP A 86 -26.68 8.80 -44.54
N ALA A 87 -25.77 9.40 -43.76
CA ALA A 87 -25.09 10.63 -44.18
C ALA A 87 -23.69 10.70 -43.56
N GLU A 88 -22.69 10.72 -44.45
CA GLU A 88 -21.26 10.78 -44.18
C GLU A 88 -20.82 12.02 -43.38
N GLY A 89 -19.81 11.81 -42.53
CA GLY A 89 -19.07 12.84 -41.80
C GLY A 89 -17.92 12.23 -41.01
N ASP A 90 -16.87 11.84 -41.73
CA ASP A 90 -15.49 11.52 -41.30
C ASP A 90 -15.06 12.44 -40.11
N GLU A 91 -14.97 11.92 -38.88
CA GLU A 91 -13.78 11.34 -38.21
C GLU A 91 -12.58 12.32 -38.20
N ASP A 92 -12.03 12.73 -37.04
CA ASP A 92 -11.50 11.84 -36.02
C ASP A 92 -11.58 12.50 -34.63
N GLY A 93 -12.64 12.16 -33.89
CA GLY A 93 -12.77 12.41 -32.47
C GLY A 93 -12.91 11.07 -31.78
N ASP A 94 -11.79 10.52 -31.28
CA ASP A 94 -11.75 9.24 -30.56
C ASP A 94 -12.50 9.34 -29.22
N GLN A 95 -13.83 9.32 -29.30
CA GLN A 95 -14.73 8.90 -28.24
C GLN A 95 -14.86 7.39 -28.35
N GLY A 96 -13.79 6.68 -27.94
CA GLY A 96 -13.77 5.23 -27.89
C GLY A 96 -14.86 4.69 -26.97
N GLY A 97 -15.90 4.13 -27.59
CA GLY A 97 -16.89 3.30 -26.93
C GLY A 97 -16.21 2.18 -26.13
N ALA A 98 -16.60 2.02 -24.87
CA ALA A 98 -16.03 1.02 -23.98
C ALA A 98 -16.30 -0.40 -24.51
N ALA A 99 -15.37 -0.93 -25.28
CA ALA A 99 -15.30 -2.35 -25.61
C ALA A 99 -15.32 -3.18 -24.32
N PRO A 100 -15.95 -4.38 -24.30
CA PRO A 100 -15.98 -5.21 -23.11
C PRO A 100 -14.55 -5.48 -22.64
N ALA A 101 -14.23 -4.99 -21.45
CA ALA A 101 -12.87 -5.02 -20.92
C ALA A 101 -12.37 -6.46 -20.82
N THR A 102 -11.50 -6.85 -21.76
CA THR A 102 -10.83 -8.15 -21.77
C THR A 102 -9.99 -8.28 -20.50
N PRO A 103 -9.72 -9.51 -20.02
CA PRO A 103 -8.86 -9.72 -18.86
C PRO A 103 -7.52 -8.98 -18.97
N ASP A 104 -6.96 -8.88 -20.18
CA ASP A 104 -5.70 -8.18 -20.42
C ASP A 104 -5.83 -6.65 -20.43
N SER A 105 -6.95 -6.08 -20.91
CA SER A 105 -7.17 -4.63 -20.80
C SER A 105 -7.32 -4.19 -19.35
N LYS A 106 -7.96 -5.00 -18.50
CA LYS A 106 -8.05 -4.75 -17.05
C LYS A 106 -6.69 -4.83 -16.36
N ARG A 107 -5.84 -5.80 -16.73
CA ARG A 107 -4.47 -5.91 -16.19
C ARG A 107 -3.62 -4.71 -16.58
N LYS A 108 -3.69 -4.27 -17.84
CA LYS A 108 -3.01 -3.06 -18.33
C LYS A 108 -3.49 -1.81 -17.60
N ALA A 109 -4.80 -1.62 -17.45
CA ALA A 109 -5.37 -0.50 -16.72
C ALA A 109 -4.94 -0.48 -15.24
N LYS A 110 -4.89 -1.65 -14.58
CA LYS A 110 -4.36 -1.76 -13.22
C LYS A 110 -2.88 -1.39 -13.15
N ALA A 111 -2.05 -1.91 -14.05
CA ALA A 111 -0.62 -1.60 -14.07
C ALA A 111 -0.35 -0.10 -14.29
N LEU A 112 -1.14 0.55 -15.14
CA LEU A 112 -1.07 2.01 -15.34
C LEU A 112 -1.49 2.78 -14.09
N ALA A 113 -2.56 2.34 -13.40
CA ALA A 113 -2.99 2.95 -12.15
C ALA A 113 -1.96 2.78 -11.03
N ASP A 114 -1.40 1.57 -10.87
CA ASP A 114 -0.35 1.29 -9.88
C ASP A 114 0.90 2.15 -10.17
N LYS A 115 1.29 2.29 -11.44
CA LYS A 115 2.41 3.15 -11.84
C LYS A 115 2.12 4.61 -11.50
N ALA A 116 0.95 5.12 -11.86
CA ALA A 116 0.56 6.50 -11.57
C ALA A 116 0.56 6.80 -10.06
N GLU A 117 0.15 5.84 -9.23
CA GLU A 117 0.21 5.96 -7.76
C GLU A 117 1.66 6.04 -7.25
N ILE A 118 2.56 5.19 -7.77
CA ILE A 118 3.97 5.20 -7.40
C ILE A 118 4.63 6.52 -7.85
N ASP A 119 4.36 6.95 -9.08
CA ASP A 119 4.90 8.20 -9.64
C ASP A 119 4.43 9.42 -8.82
N ALA A 120 3.16 9.44 -8.40
CA ALA A 120 2.63 10.49 -7.54
C ALA A 120 3.30 10.52 -6.16
N LYS A 121 3.56 9.35 -5.56
CA LYS A 121 4.29 9.24 -4.29
C LYS A 121 5.75 9.68 -4.42
N ALA A 122 6.41 9.31 -5.52
CA ALA A 122 7.78 9.72 -5.80
C ALA A 122 7.87 11.24 -5.96
N ALA A 123 6.96 11.85 -6.71
CA ALA A 123 6.90 13.30 -6.88
C ALA A 123 6.63 14.04 -5.56
N ALA A 124 5.76 13.48 -4.70
CA ALA A 124 5.52 14.04 -3.37
C ALA A 124 6.80 13.98 -2.50
N ARG A 125 7.52 12.86 -2.51
CA ARG A 125 8.80 12.73 -1.81
C ARG A 125 9.84 13.72 -2.35
N ASP A 126 9.98 13.86 -3.67
CA ASP A 126 10.94 14.83 -4.26
C ASP A 126 10.60 16.27 -3.88
N TYR A 127 9.32 16.59 -3.84
CA TYR A 127 8.88 17.88 -3.35
C TYR A 127 9.27 18.09 -1.89
N GLU A 128 9.07 17.10 -1.01
CA GLU A 128 9.48 17.21 0.38
C GLU A 128 11.01 17.28 0.59
N VAL A 129 11.80 16.56 -0.21
CA VAL A 129 13.26 16.65 -0.23
C VAL A 129 13.71 18.04 -0.68
N SER A 130 13.17 18.57 -1.78
CA SER A 130 13.52 19.91 -2.28
C SER A 130 13.11 21.05 -1.34
N MET A 131 12.09 20.82 -0.50
CA MET A 131 11.70 21.72 0.58
C MET A 131 12.53 21.53 1.86
N GLY A 132 13.51 20.63 1.87
CA GLY A 132 14.36 20.34 3.03
C GLY A 132 13.65 19.63 4.19
N LYS A 133 12.49 18.99 3.94
CA LYS A 133 11.72 18.28 4.98
C LYS A 133 12.18 16.84 5.17
N LEU A 134 12.74 16.24 4.13
CA LEU A 134 13.26 14.87 4.13
C LEU A 134 14.74 14.90 3.75
N LEU A 135 15.51 14.03 4.37
CA LEU A 135 16.93 13.84 4.14
C LEU A 135 17.19 12.39 3.75
N ASP A 136 18.21 12.16 2.93
CA ASP A 136 18.67 10.80 2.64
C ASP A 136 19.32 10.20 3.90
N ALA A 137 18.72 9.13 4.41
CA ALA A 137 19.18 8.50 5.65
C ALA A 137 20.60 7.94 5.54
N GLY A 138 20.98 7.39 4.37
CA GLY A 138 22.30 6.81 4.15
C GLY A 138 23.39 7.88 4.07
N GLN A 139 23.09 9.00 3.42
CA GLN A 139 23.99 10.16 3.38
C GLN A 139 24.18 10.75 4.79
N VAL A 140 23.10 10.94 5.54
CA VAL A 140 23.17 11.45 6.93
C VAL A 140 23.98 10.50 7.82
N GLU A 141 23.74 9.19 7.72
CA GLU A 141 24.47 8.17 8.49
C GLU A 141 25.97 8.21 8.18
N HIS A 142 26.34 8.27 6.89
CA HIS A 142 27.72 8.35 6.45
C HIS A 142 28.43 9.57 7.02
N VAL A 143 27.82 10.76 6.85
CA VAL A 143 28.38 12.03 7.31
C VAL A 143 28.56 12.05 8.83
N LEU A 144 27.59 11.52 9.59
CA LEU A 144 27.69 11.41 11.04
C LEU A 144 28.77 10.41 11.46
N ALA A 145 28.92 9.29 10.76
CA ALA A 145 29.95 8.29 11.04
C ALA A 145 31.36 8.86 10.81
N GLU A 146 31.57 9.63 9.74
CA GLU A 146 32.83 10.32 9.48
C GLU A 146 33.16 11.35 10.57
N ALA A 147 32.18 12.19 10.93
CA ALA A 147 32.36 13.18 12.01
C ALA A 147 32.69 12.50 13.35
N ALA A 148 31.96 11.43 13.71
CA ALA A 148 32.23 10.66 14.93
C ALA A 148 33.62 10.02 14.94
N THR A 149 34.06 9.50 13.79
CA THR A 149 35.40 8.92 13.64
C THR A 149 36.48 9.99 13.82
N ALA A 150 36.32 11.16 13.21
CA ALA A 150 37.26 12.27 13.36
C ALA A 150 37.37 12.75 14.82
N ILE A 151 36.23 12.88 15.52
CA ILE A 151 36.18 13.24 16.94
C ILE A 151 36.99 12.24 17.77
N ARG A 152 36.76 10.93 17.54
CA ARG A 152 37.45 9.88 18.27
C ARG A 152 38.96 9.94 18.07
N VAL A 153 39.40 10.07 16.83
CA VAL A 153 40.83 10.16 16.49
C VAL A 153 41.48 11.35 17.19
N GLU A 154 40.81 12.50 17.22
CA GLU A 154 41.35 13.69 17.88
C GLU A 154 41.50 13.49 19.39
N LEU A 155 40.46 12.93 20.05
CA LEU A 155 40.51 12.62 21.48
C LEU A 155 41.60 11.61 21.84
N GLU A 156 41.80 10.58 21.00
CA GLU A 156 42.87 9.60 21.17
C GLU A 156 44.26 10.26 21.03
N ARG A 157 44.42 11.20 20.09
CA ARG A 157 45.66 11.95 19.84
C ARG A 157 46.02 12.94 20.95
N MET A 158 45.03 13.45 21.70
CA MET A 158 45.28 14.42 22.78
C MET A 158 46.27 13.90 23.82
N ALA A 159 46.18 12.62 24.19
CA ALA A 159 47.06 12.03 25.20
C ALA A 159 48.51 12.01 24.73
N ASP A 160 48.76 11.55 23.50
CA ASP A 160 50.09 11.51 22.89
C ASP A 160 50.70 12.92 22.75
N THR A 161 49.85 13.92 22.54
CA THR A 161 50.25 15.32 22.39
C THR A 161 50.55 15.99 23.74
N LEU A 162 49.66 15.82 24.73
CA LEU A 162 49.74 16.49 26.03
C LEU A 162 50.74 15.82 26.98
N ALA A 163 50.83 14.49 26.98
CA ALA A 163 51.66 13.76 27.94
C ALA A 163 53.13 14.23 28.02
N PRO A 164 53.87 14.38 26.91
CA PRO A 164 55.26 14.85 26.98
C PRO A 164 55.37 16.32 27.41
N GLN A 165 54.42 17.17 27.02
CA GLN A 165 54.41 18.59 27.39
C GLN A 165 54.13 18.78 28.89
N LEU A 166 53.17 18.04 29.41
CA LEU A 166 52.83 18.05 30.83
C LEU A 166 53.94 17.44 31.69
N ALA A 167 54.58 16.35 31.24
CA ALA A 167 55.70 15.74 31.95
C ALA A 167 56.91 16.69 32.10
N ALA A 168 57.11 17.59 31.12
CA ALA A 168 58.17 18.59 31.15
C ALA A 168 57.78 19.89 31.90
N THR A 169 56.52 20.06 32.28
CA THR A 169 56.00 21.31 32.86
C THR A 169 55.85 21.18 34.37
N VAL A 170 56.55 22.04 35.12
CA VAL A 170 56.54 22.03 36.60
C VAL A 170 55.50 23.01 37.18
N ASP A 171 55.14 24.05 36.43
CA ASP A 171 54.15 25.04 36.84
C ASP A 171 52.72 24.54 36.56
N GLU A 172 51.93 24.40 37.62
CA GLU A 172 50.54 23.97 37.57
C GLU A 172 49.65 24.91 36.73
N ALA A 173 49.89 26.23 36.78
CA ALA A 173 49.13 27.18 35.98
C ALA A 173 49.35 26.93 34.48
N ARG A 174 50.61 26.69 34.10
CA ARG A 174 50.97 26.35 32.73
C ARG A 174 50.41 24.99 32.29
N CYS A 175 50.40 23.99 33.18
CA CYS A 175 49.74 22.70 32.91
C CYS A 175 48.24 22.88 32.60
N ARG A 176 47.53 23.69 33.40
CA ARG A 176 46.12 23.98 33.16
C ARG A 176 45.89 24.68 31.81
N GLU A 177 46.72 25.64 31.45
CA GLU A 177 46.64 26.31 30.14
C GLU A 177 46.82 25.33 28.98
N LEU A 178 47.81 24.43 29.06
CA LEU A 178 48.05 23.43 28.01
C LEU A 178 46.83 22.52 27.81
N VAL A 179 46.28 22.00 28.90
CA VAL A 179 45.07 21.16 28.85
C VAL A 179 43.89 21.95 28.29
N TRP A 180 43.67 23.18 28.77
CA TRP A 180 42.57 24.02 28.31
C TRP A 180 42.66 24.32 26.81
N ASN A 181 43.85 24.66 26.31
CA ASN A 181 44.06 24.97 24.91
C ASN A 181 43.81 23.75 24.02
N GLU A 182 44.30 22.57 24.41
CA GLU A 182 44.10 21.33 23.65
C GLU A 182 42.62 20.93 23.62
N VAL A 183 41.93 20.97 24.77
CA VAL A 183 40.50 20.69 24.84
C VAL A 183 39.70 21.68 23.99
N SER A 184 40.06 22.97 24.05
CA SER A 184 39.40 24.00 23.24
C SER A 184 39.61 23.78 21.75
N HIS A 185 40.83 23.41 21.34
CA HIS A 185 41.15 23.08 19.96
C HIS A 185 40.34 21.86 19.48
N ALA A 186 40.35 20.77 20.25
CA ALA A 186 39.58 19.58 19.93
C ALA A 186 38.09 19.93 19.76
N LEU A 187 37.47 20.62 20.73
CA LEU A 187 36.06 21.03 20.66
C LEU A 187 35.75 21.93 19.45
N GLU A 188 36.69 22.78 19.04
CA GLU A 188 36.51 23.62 17.85
C GLU A 188 36.54 22.78 16.56
N GLU A 189 37.43 21.80 16.46
CA GLU A 189 37.45 20.85 15.34
C GLU A 189 36.17 19.98 15.30
N MET A 190 35.69 19.52 16.46
CA MET A 190 34.38 18.83 16.54
C MET A 190 33.24 19.72 16.01
N SER A 191 33.24 21.00 16.42
CA SER A 191 32.23 21.98 15.99
C SER A 191 32.34 22.32 14.50
N ARG A 192 33.54 22.25 13.91
CA ARG A 192 33.74 22.38 12.45
C ARG A 192 33.18 21.16 11.73
N GLY A 193 33.44 19.95 12.22
CA GLY A 193 32.88 18.70 11.70
C GLY A 193 31.36 18.70 11.64
N PHE A 194 30.68 19.10 12.73
CA PHE A 194 29.22 19.19 12.74
C PHE A 194 28.65 20.25 11.79
N ARG A 195 29.34 21.38 11.61
CA ARG A 195 28.94 22.40 10.64
C ARG A 195 29.09 21.91 9.22
N ALA A 196 30.21 21.27 8.88
CA ALA A 196 30.40 20.65 7.56
C ALA A 196 29.31 19.59 7.29
N ALA A 197 29.02 18.75 8.28
CA ALA A 197 27.95 17.76 8.20
C ALA A 197 26.58 18.40 7.91
N SER A 198 26.26 19.52 8.57
CA SER A 198 24.99 20.23 8.36
C SER A 198 24.84 20.84 6.97
N VAL A 199 25.94 21.24 6.34
CA VAL A 199 25.93 21.80 4.98
C VAL A 199 25.75 20.69 3.93
N VAL A 200 26.50 19.59 4.06
CA VAL A 200 26.42 18.44 3.14
C VAL A 200 25.03 17.81 3.15
N VAL A 201 24.33 17.88 4.28
CA VAL A 201 22.95 17.37 4.42
C VAL A 201 21.91 18.35 3.88
N ALA A 202 22.26 19.63 3.70
CA ALA A 202 21.36 20.66 3.15
C ALA A 202 21.46 20.81 1.62
N GLU A 203 22.50 20.27 1.00
CA GLU A 203 22.72 20.20 -0.46
C GLU A 203 22.14 18.91 -1.06
#